data_AF-A0A3M5PJ35-F1
#
_entry.id   AF-A0A3M5PJ35-F1
#
_cell.length_a   1.000
_cell.length_b   1.000
_cell.length_c   1.000
_cell.angle_alpha   90.00
_cell.angle_beta   90.00
_cell.angle_gamma   90.00
#
_symmetry.space_group_name_H-M   'P 1'
#
loop_
_entity.id
_entity.type
_entity.pdbx_description
1 polymer ?
#
loop_
_entity_poly.entity_id
_entity_poly.type
_entity_poly.pdbx_seq_one_letter_code
_entity_poly.pdbx_strand_id
1 'polypeptide(L)'
;MPTPAKHIPPSASLDFAYECSQRRQVPIVWLEYRDDDRGLAGFAQETGSRDGEPFEALIRKRRYLPPPVTRFCPIGLKIRVIHKYPRTVGCSTEVTPINMMASIRADKPLRVGKIRHRKTTTESKHATIVMPLADAGVGVLQIGDFWKAQPFDLE
;
A
#
# COMPACT_ATOMS: atom_id res chain seq x y z
N MET A 1 -20.36 -24.42 -3.37
CA MET A 1 -20.02 -23.57 -4.53
C MET A 1 -19.19 -22.40 -4.02
N PRO A 2 -18.04 -22.05 -4.63
CA PRO A 2 -17.31 -20.85 -4.24
C PRO A 2 -18.16 -19.63 -4.59
N THR A 3 -18.40 -18.76 -3.61
CA THR A 3 -19.04 -17.45 -3.83
C THR A 3 -18.22 -16.70 -4.88
N PRO A 4 -18.81 -16.16 -5.95
CA PRO A 4 -18.07 -15.37 -6.93
C PRO A 4 -17.38 -14.21 -6.21
N ALA A 5 -16.12 -13.96 -6.56
CA ALA A 5 -15.38 -12.83 -6.03
C ALA A 5 -16.12 -11.54 -6.40
N LYS A 6 -16.53 -10.77 -5.39
CA LYS A 6 -17.17 -9.47 -5.56
C LYS A 6 -16.22 -8.56 -6.34
N HIS A 7 -16.65 -8.10 -7.52
CA HIS A 7 -15.89 -7.08 -8.26
C HIS A 7 -16.09 -5.74 -7.54
N ILE A 8 -15.04 -5.26 -6.89
CA ILE A 8 -15.04 -3.98 -6.19
C ILE A 8 -14.44 -2.94 -7.15
N PRO A 9 -15.22 -1.94 -7.60
CA PRO A 9 -14.69 -0.93 -8.51
C PRO A 9 -13.61 -0.09 -7.79
N PRO A 10 -12.66 0.51 -8.54
CA PRO A 10 -11.62 1.36 -7.95
C PRO A 10 -12.18 2.52 -7.12
N SER A 11 -13.33 3.09 -7.51
CA SER A 11 -14.03 4.11 -6.72
C SER A 11 -14.41 3.61 -5.34
N ALA A 12 -15.11 2.47 -5.24
CA ALA A 12 -15.54 1.90 -3.95
C ALA A 12 -14.36 1.63 -2.99
N SER A 13 -13.21 1.19 -3.49
CA SER A 13 -12.01 1.01 -2.65
C SER A 13 -11.41 2.33 -2.15
N LEU A 14 -11.44 3.38 -2.98
CA LEU A 14 -10.93 4.71 -2.62
C LEU A 14 -11.89 5.43 -1.66
N ASP A 15 -13.20 5.28 -1.87
CA ASP A 15 -14.24 5.84 -1.03
C ASP A 15 -14.21 5.19 0.36
N PHE A 16 -14.09 3.86 0.43
CA PHE A 16 -13.92 3.15 1.70
C PHE A 16 -12.67 3.58 2.47
N ALA A 17 -11.53 3.74 1.77
CA ALA A 17 -10.30 4.22 2.40
C ALA A 17 -10.44 5.67 2.89
N TYR A 18 -11.12 6.53 2.13
CA TYR A 18 -11.44 7.90 2.55
C TYR A 18 -12.35 7.91 3.79
N GLU A 19 -13.40 7.10 3.80
CA GLU A 19 -14.30 6.96 4.94
C GLU A 19 -13.56 6.45 6.19
N CYS A 20 -12.63 5.50 6.02
CA CYS A 20 -11.72 5.09 7.09
C CYS A 20 -10.90 6.26 7.63
N SER A 21 -10.35 7.11 6.76
CA SER A 21 -9.61 8.32 7.16
C SER A 21 -10.48 9.25 8.00
N GLN A 22 -11.73 9.49 7.59
CA GLN A 22 -12.64 10.40 8.28
C GLN A 22 -13.06 9.83 9.64
N ARG A 23 -13.56 8.59 9.67
CA ARG A 23 -14.10 7.97 10.89
C ARG A 23 -13.04 7.68 11.94
N ARG A 24 -11.79 7.44 11.52
CA ARG A 24 -10.67 7.15 12.44
C ARG A 24 -9.82 8.37 12.75
N GLN A 25 -10.07 9.51 12.09
CA GLN A 25 -9.24 10.71 12.19
C GLN A 25 -7.76 10.43 11.91
N VAL A 26 -7.50 9.50 10.98
CA VAL A 26 -6.14 9.15 10.53
C VAL A 26 -5.96 9.70 9.12
N PRO A 27 -5.19 10.78 8.93
CA PRO A 27 -5.03 11.39 7.61
C PRO A 27 -4.33 10.43 6.64
N ILE A 28 -4.90 10.30 5.44
CA ILE A 28 -4.30 9.55 4.35
C ILE A 28 -3.62 10.50 3.37
N VAL A 29 -2.34 10.24 3.10
CA VAL A 29 -1.64 10.85 1.97
C VAL A 29 -1.89 9.99 0.74
N TRP A 30 -2.56 10.57 -0.26
CA TRP A 30 -2.81 9.92 -1.53
C TRP A 30 -1.67 10.17 -2.50
N LEU A 31 -1.15 9.11 -3.10
CA LEU A 31 0.02 9.15 -3.97
C LEU A 31 -0.21 8.32 -5.22
N GLU A 32 0.25 8.83 -6.36
CA GLU A 32 0.25 8.12 -7.62
C GLU A 32 1.58 8.27 -8.35
N TYR A 33 1.89 7.32 -9.22
CA TYR A 33 3.09 7.35 -10.06
C TYR A 33 2.97 8.43 -11.14
N ARG A 34 4.07 9.14 -11.40
CA ARG A 34 4.20 10.05 -12.55
C ARG A 34 5.44 9.69 -13.34
N ASP A 35 5.35 9.76 -14.67
CA ASP A 35 6.50 9.55 -15.56
C ASP A 35 7.21 10.87 -15.86
N ASP A 36 7.71 11.51 -14.80
CA ASP A 36 8.48 12.75 -14.86
C ASP A 36 9.62 12.71 -13.83
N ASP A 37 10.37 13.80 -13.70
CA ASP A 37 11.50 13.90 -12.76
C ASP A 37 11.05 13.77 -11.29
N ARG A 38 9.81 14.17 -10.98
CA ARG A 38 9.23 14.04 -9.64
C ARG A 38 8.85 12.61 -9.34
N GLY A 39 8.48 11.81 -10.33
CA GLY A 39 8.22 10.37 -10.21
C GLY A 39 6.98 9.98 -9.40
N LEU A 40 6.32 10.96 -8.77
CA LEU A 40 5.07 10.81 -8.03
C LEU A 40 4.33 12.15 -8.00
N ALA A 41 3.02 12.09 -7.78
CA ALA A 41 2.19 13.23 -7.42
C ALA A 41 1.35 12.88 -6.17
N GLY A 42 1.13 13.89 -5.33
CA GLY A 42 0.05 13.87 -4.35
C GLY A 42 -1.25 14.29 -5.02
N PHE A 43 -2.38 13.73 -4.60
CA PHE A 43 -3.70 14.09 -5.12
C PHE A 43 -4.73 14.21 -3.97
N ALA A 44 -5.84 14.90 -4.22
CA ALA A 44 -7.01 14.82 -3.35
C ALA A 44 -7.86 13.63 -3.81
N GLN A 45 -8.53 12.91 -2.91
CA GLN A 45 -9.20 11.65 -3.24
C GLN A 45 -10.06 11.76 -4.52
N GLU A 46 -10.77 12.86 -4.68
CA GLU A 46 -11.68 13.17 -5.76
C GLU A 46 -10.96 13.32 -7.10
N THR A 47 -9.73 13.86 -7.09
CA THR A 47 -8.95 14.21 -8.28
C THR A 47 -7.95 13.13 -8.70
N GLY A 48 -7.96 11.97 -8.05
CA GLY A 48 -7.08 10.86 -8.41
C GLY A 48 -7.41 10.28 -9.77
N SER A 49 -6.39 9.77 -10.47
CA SER A 49 -6.54 9.04 -11.73
C SER A 49 -7.56 7.90 -11.60
N ARG A 50 -8.52 7.79 -12.54
CA ARG A 50 -9.63 6.81 -12.46
C ARG A 50 -9.60 5.75 -13.56
N ASP A 51 -8.93 6.04 -14.67
CA ASP A 51 -8.93 5.22 -15.88
C ASP A 51 -7.60 4.47 -16.09
N GLY A 52 -6.75 4.45 -15.06
CA GLY A 52 -5.50 3.69 -15.07
C GLY A 52 -4.33 4.40 -15.73
N GLU A 53 -4.40 5.73 -15.85
CA GLU A 53 -3.40 6.59 -16.48
C GLU A 53 -1.98 6.37 -15.91
N PRO A 54 -1.75 6.21 -14.59
CA PRO A 54 -0.42 5.90 -14.05
C PRO A 54 0.11 4.54 -14.52
N PHE A 55 -0.77 3.56 -14.71
CA PHE A 55 -0.39 2.24 -15.21
C PHE A 55 -0.08 2.29 -16.71
N GLU A 56 -0.88 3.03 -17.49
CA GLU A 56 -0.61 3.27 -18.90
C GLU A 56 0.73 3.99 -19.11
N ALA A 57 1.00 5.05 -18.34
CA ALA A 57 2.27 5.76 -18.39
C ALA A 57 3.46 4.82 -18.11
N LEU A 58 3.32 3.92 -17.13
CA LEU A 58 4.35 2.92 -16.84
C LEU A 58 4.54 1.92 -17.99
N ILE A 59 3.47 1.46 -18.64
CA ILE A 59 3.55 0.57 -19.81
C ILE A 59 4.25 1.28 -20.97
N ARG A 60 3.87 2.53 -21.27
CA ARG A 60 4.50 3.35 -22.32
C ARG A 60 5.99 3.51 -22.08
N LYS A 61 6.40 3.85 -20.85
CA LYS A 61 7.81 3.95 -20.45
C LYS A 61 8.57 2.64 -20.64
N ARG A 62 7.94 1.52 -20.29
CA ARG A 62 8.57 0.19 -20.35
C ARG A 62 8.58 -0.38 -21.77
N ARG A 63 7.66 0.02 -22.64
CA ARG A 63 7.45 -0.49 -24.00
C ARG A 63 7.07 -1.97 -24.06
N TYR A 64 6.50 -2.53 -22.98
CA TYR A 64 5.90 -3.86 -22.97
C TYR A 64 4.82 -3.98 -21.88
N LEU A 65 3.85 -4.84 -22.11
CA LEU A 65 2.83 -5.21 -21.12
C LEU A 65 3.44 -6.08 -20.03
N PRO A 66 2.95 -6.04 -18.78
CA PRO A 66 3.50 -6.84 -17.69
C PRO A 66 3.35 -8.35 -17.89
N PRO A 67 4.45 -9.10 -18.15
CA PRO A 67 4.40 -10.54 -18.04
C PRO A 67 4.34 -10.98 -16.57
N PRO A 68 3.82 -12.19 -16.27
CA PRO A 68 3.65 -12.70 -14.91
C PRO A 68 4.93 -12.73 -14.05
N VAL A 69 6.09 -12.83 -14.70
CA VAL A 69 7.40 -12.96 -14.04
C VAL A 69 8.01 -11.61 -13.63
N THR A 70 7.66 -10.52 -14.34
CA THR A 70 8.27 -9.22 -14.06
C THR A 70 7.44 -8.44 -13.04
N ARG A 71 8.12 -7.92 -12.01
CA ARG A 71 7.47 -7.16 -10.93
C ARG A 71 7.52 -5.64 -11.15
N PHE A 72 7.65 -5.17 -12.39
CA PHE A 72 7.83 -3.73 -12.63
C PHE A 72 6.60 -2.91 -12.24
N CYS A 73 5.39 -3.47 -12.35
CA CYS A 73 4.16 -2.81 -11.92
C CYS A 73 4.14 -2.54 -10.41
N PRO A 74 4.25 -3.54 -9.51
CA PRO A 74 4.29 -3.28 -8.08
C PRO A 74 5.53 -2.47 -7.65
N ILE A 75 6.68 -2.62 -8.33
CA ILE A 75 7.86 -1.82 -8.03
C ILE A 75 7.62 -0.34 -8.37
N GLY A 76 7.11 -0.05 -9.57
CA GLY A 76 6.91 1.30 -10.08
C GLY A 76 5.70 2.01 -9.46
N LEU A 77 4.54 1.35 -9.44
CA LEU A 77 3.27 1.97 -9.02
C LEU A 77 3.08 1.99 -7.50
N LYS A 78 3.78 1.14 -6.75
CA LYS A 78 3.57 1.02 -5.30
C LYS A 78 4.86 1.25 -4.52
N ILE A 79 5.82 0.33 -4.65
CA ILE A 79 6.96 0.27 -3.74
C ILE A 79 7.80 1.56 -3.83
N ARG A 80 8.21 1.96 -5.03
CA ARG A 80 9.03 3.17 -5.20
C ARG A 80 8.32 4.46 -4.83
N VAL A 81 7.02 4.56 -5.14
CA VAL A 81 6.19 5.73 -4.78
C VAL A 81 6.12 5.89 -3.25
N ILE A 82 5.76 4.80 -2.54
CA ILE A 82 5.66 4.80 -1.07
C ILE A 82 7.02 5.12 -0.42
N HIS A 83 8.13 4.63 -0.99
CA HIS A 83 9.46 4.93 -0.46
C HIS A 83 9.97 6.33 -0.77
N LYS A 84 9.60 6.89 -1.92
CA LYS A 84 10.06 8.21 -2.35
C LYS A 84 9.38 9.32 -1.53
N TYR A 85 8.09 9.18 -1.24
CA TYR A 85 7.34 10.25 -0.56
C TYR A 85 7.92 10.68 0.80
N PRO A 86 8.18 9.79 1.78
CA PRO A 86 8.75 10.20 3.07
C PRO A 86 10.11 10.89 2.95
N ARG A 87 10.90 10.57 1.91
CA ARG A 87 12.17 11.26 1.63
C ARG A 87 11.94 12.66 1.07
N THR A 88 10.98 12.80 0.15
CA THR A 88 10.61 14.09 -0.45
C THR A 88 10.10 15.09 0.60
N VAL A 89 9.38 14.63 1.62
CA VAL A 89 8.89 15.50 2.72
C VAL A 89 9.86 15.59 3.92
N GLY A 90 11.06 15.00 3.82
CA GLY A 90 12.09 15.09 4.86
C GLY A 90 11.88 14.17 6.08
N CYS A 91 10.87 13.31 6.08
CA CYS A 91 10.59 12.38 7.18
C CYS A 91 11.51 11.15 7.21
N SER A 92 12.26 10.87 6.12
CA SER A 92 13.19 9.76 6.05
C SER A 92 14.51 10.20 5.43
N THR A 93 15.59 10.06 6.20
CA THR A 93 16.97 10.37 5.78
C THR A 93 17.91 9.26 6.28
N GLU A 94 19.21 9.36 5.95
CA GLU A 94 20.18 8.39 6.45
C GLU A 94 20.32 8.40 7.97
N VAL A 95 20.20 9.59 8.58
CA VAL A 95 20.29 9.82 10.03
C VAL A 95 18.92 9.73 10.72
N THR A 96 17.83 9.73 9.95
CA THR A 96 16.45 9.61 10.43
C THR A 96 15.78 8.40 9.79
N PRO A 97 16.09 7.18 10.25
CA PRO A 97 15.45 5.97 9.75
C PRO A 97 13.99 5.91 10.17
N ILE A 98 13.17 5.21 9.37
CA ILE A 98 11.72 5.10 9.59
C ILE A 98 11.27 3.65 9.73
N ASN A 99 10.14 3.45 10.42
CA ASN A 99 9.41 2.19 10.41
C ASN A 99 8.28 2.26 9.38
N MET A 100 8.25 1.29 8.48
CA MET A 100 7.15 1.05 7.56
C MET A 100 6.28 -0.07 8.11
N MET A 101 5.09 0.29 8.56
CA MET A 101 4.16 -0.65 9.17
C MET A 101 3.46 -1.47 8.08
N ALA A 102 3.65 -2.79 8.11
CA ALA A 102 2.97 -3.71 7.21
C ALA A 102 1.88 -4.47 7.96
N SER A 103 0.67 -4.50 7.41
CA SER A 103 -0.50 -5.22 7.97
C SER A 103 -0.40 -6.75 7.77
N ILE A 104 0.72 -7.34 8.18
CA ILE A 104 0.94 -8.79 8.19
C ILE A 104 0.45 -9.33 9.53
N ARG A 105 -0.44 -10.31 9.45
CA ARG A 105 -1.07 -10.96 10.59
C ARG A 105 -0.23 -12.12 11.13
N ALA A 106 -0.46 -12.49 12.38
CA ALA A 106 0.23 -13.59 13.05
C ALA A 106 -0.05 -14.95 12.38
N ASP A 107 -1.27 -15.14 11.84
CA ASP A 107 -1.70 -16.33 11.10
C ASP A 107 -1.02 -16.51 9.72
N LYS A 108 0.00 -15.71 9.39
CA LYS A 108 0.83 -15.81 8.18
C LYS A 108 2.31 -16.06 8.52
N PRO A 109 2.66 -17.14 9.24
CA PRO A 109 3.98 -17.34 9.85
C PRO A 109 5.13 -17.33 8.83
N LEU A 110 4.93 -17.91 7.64
CA LEU A 110 5.94 -17.87 6.57
C LEU A 110 6.25 -16.45 6.08
N ARG A 111 5.26 -15.57 6.05
CA ARG A 111 5.45 -14.16 5.66
C ARG A 111 6.12 -13.37 6.78
N VAL A 112 5.72 -13.62 8.03
CA VAL A 112 6.34 -13.03 9.22
C VAL A 112 7.82 -13.39 9.27
N GLY A 113 8.17 -14.67 9.13
CA GLY A 113 9.55 -15.14 9.12
C GLY A 113 10.39 -14.50 8.01
N LYS A 114 9.87 -14.43 6.78
CA LYS A 114 10.56 -13.78 5.64
C LYS A 114 10.85 -12.30 5.89
N ILE A 115 9.92 -11.56 6.49
CA ILE A 115 10.09 -10.13 6.77
C ILE A 115 11.09 -9.93 7.92
N ARG A 116 10.96 -10.70 9.01
CA ARG A 116 11.90 -10.65 10.15
C ARG A 116 13.33 -10.96 9.73
N HIS A 117 13.52 -11.92 8.83
CA HIS A 117 14.84 -12.24 8.29
C HIS A 117 15.42 -11.10 7.45
N ARG A 118 14.59 -10.40 6.66
CA ARG A 118 15.02 -9.29 5.81
C ARG A 118 15.46 -8.05 6.59
N LYS A 119 14.83 -7.77 7.75
CA LYS A 119 15.02 -6.60 8.63
C LYS A 119 14.63 -5.25 7.99
N THR A 120 15.21 -4.89 6.85
CA THR A 120 14.96 -3.62 6.16
C THR A 120 14.19 -3.81 4.84
N THR A 121 13.78 -2.70 4.23
CA THR A 121 13.09 -2.72 2.94
C THR A 121 14.08 -2.93 1.79
N THR A 122 13.58 -3.39 0.64
CA THR A 122 14.44 -3.56 -0.55
C THR A 122 14.88 -2.22 -1.15
N GLU A 123 14.14 -1.13 -0.93
CA GLU A 123 14.46 0.18 -1.48
C GLU A 123 15.28 1.08 -0.54
N SER A 124 15.46 0.69 0.72
CA SER A 124 16.20 1.51 1.69
C SER A 124 16.66 0.70 2.90
N LYS A 125 17.96 0.82 3.21
CA LYS A 125 18.57 0.31 4.45
C LYS A 125 18.16 1.12 5.70
N HIS A 126 17.59 2.30 5.52
CA HIS A 126 17.11 3.19 6.58
C HIS A 126 15.59 3.09 6.79
N ALA A 127 14.94 2.11 6.17
CA ALA A 127 13.53 1.83 6.39
C ALA A 127 13.36 0.38 6.84
N THR A 128 12.86 0.21 8.06
CA THR A 128 12.59 -1.09 8.69
C THR A 128 11.15 -1.47 8.46
N ILE A 129 10.85 -2.76 8.24
CA ILE A 129 9.47 -3.23 8.15
C ILE A 129 9.05 -3.75 9.53
N VAL A 130 8.00 -3.17 10.10
CA VAL A 130 7.40 -3.63 11.37
C VAL A 130 6.02 -4.24 11.11
N MET A 131 5.59 -5.19 11.95
CA MET A 131 4.38 -5.97 11.73
C MET A 131 3.51 -6.00 12.99
N PRO A 132 2.88 -4.86 13.36
CA PRO A 132 2.20 -4.72 14.65
C PRO A 132 1.10 -5.77 14.88
N LEU A 133 0.38 -6.20 13.83
CA LEU A 133 -0.64 -7.24 13.95
C LEU A 133 -0.02 -8.63 14.24
N ALA A 134 1.13 -8.93 13.64
CA ALA A 134 1.84 -10.17 13.94
C ALA A 134 2.42 -10.15 15.36
N ASP A 135 2.99 -9.02 15.77
CA ASP A 135 3.60 -8.84 17.09
C ASP A 135 2.52 -8.89 18.20
N ALA A 136 1.30 -8.43 17.90
CA ALA A 136 0.13 -8.52 18.79
C ALA A 136 -0.62 -9.87 18.72
N GLY A 137 -0.15 -10.86 17.94
CA GLY A 137 -0.84 -12.15 17.82
C GLY A 137 -2.20 -12.11 17.09
N VAL A 138 -2.49 -11.03 16.35
CA VAL A 138 -3.77 -10.82 15.67
C VAL A 138 -3.85 -11.65 14.39
N GLY A 139 -4.88 -12.49 14.28
CA GLY A 139 -5.18 -13.34 13.14
C GLY A 139 -6.42 -12.88 12.36
N VAL A 140 -6.86 -13.69 11.39
CA VAL A 140 -8.04 -13.37 10.56
C VAL A 140 -9.34 -13.26 11.36
N LEU A 141 -9.50 -14.04 12.43
CA LEU A 141 -10.73 -14.05 13.22
C LEU A 141 -10.94 -12.71 13.92
N GLN A 142 -9.92 -12.22 14.63
CA GLN A 142 -9.98 -10.91 15.30
C GLN A 142 -10.19 -9.76 14.31
N ILE A 143 -9.63 -9.86 13.10
CA ILE A 143 -9.89 -8.87 12.04
C ILE A 143 -11.35 -8.93 11.59
N GLY A 144 -11.92 -10.13 11.42
CA GLY A 144 -13.32 -10.30 11.08
C GLY A 144 -14.25 -9.73 12.16
N ASP A 145 -13.96 -10.01 13.43
CA ASP A 145 -14.74 -9.50 14.56
C ASP A 145 -14.63 -7.98 14.69
N PHE A 146 -13.43 -7.42 14.44
CA PHE A 146 -13.24 -5.98 14.37
C PHE A 146 -14.13 -5.34 13.30
N TRP A 147 -14.15 -5.88 12.08
CA TRP A 147 -14.95 -5.32 10.98
C TRP A 147 -16.46 -5.50 11.17
N LYS A 148 -16.90 -6.64 11.70
CA LYS A 148 -18.33 -6.86 12.07
C LYS A 148 -18.84 -5.85 13.09
N ALA A 149 -17.98 -5.38 13.99
CA ALA A 149 -18.32 -4.39 14.99
C ALA A 149 -18.30 -2.95 14.45
N GLN A 150 -17.90 -2.73 13.19
CA GLN A 150 -17.87 -1.39 12.62
C GLN A 150 -19.24 -0.97 12.08
N PRO A 151 -19.57 0.33 12.16
CA PRO A 151 -20.82 0.87 11.62
C PRO A 151 -20.81 1.00 10.09
N PHE A 152 -19.76 0.51 9.41
CA PHE A 152 -19.55 0.56 7.97
C PHE A 152 -18.55 -0.53 7.55
N ASP A 153 -18.59 -0.95 6.30
CA ASP A 153 -17.66 -1.91 5.69
C ASP A 153 -17.47 -1.57 4.20
N LEU A 154 -16.59 -2.30 3.52
CA LEU A 154 -16.39 -2.18 2.08
C LEU A 154 -17.65 -2.67 1.33
N GLU A 155 -18.36 -1.72 0.71
CA GLU A 155 -19.60 -1.94 -0.05
C GLU A 155 -19.47 -2.86 -1.28
#